data_AF-A0A2C9ZJ63-F1
#
_entry.id   AF-A0A2C9ZJ63-F1
#
_cell.length_a   1.000
_cell.length_b   1.000
_cell.length_c   1.000
_cell.angle_alpha   90.00
_cell.angle_beta   90.00
_cell.angle_gamma   90.00
#
_symmetry.space_group_name_H-M   'P 1'
#
loop_
_entity.id
_entity.type
_entity.pdbx_description
1 polymer ?
#
loop_
_entity_poly.entity_id
_entity_poly.type
_entity_poly.pdbx_seq_one_letter_code
_entity_poly.pdbx_strand_id
1 'polypeptide(L)'
;MPAKPTNDAHEGATPRADGTGAAPPADGKGAPADAKESPTVGKGSPAVGKTGAPAEAVTPLIRGIGVLRELTEADGTLSLSALERATGLARSTVDRITATLARMEYVRLDGRDVHLTPRLMELGNAYLSALRLPALLSARADALADELDESVSLAVADRDGIRFIHQATRRRAMSLSFRIGDLLPAERTAPGPLFATEWTATDWQHWRDRRASDPRDLSFTAVPPRKYGPGERDDEAFVARTEEAAANGWALDDQLIEPGLVAVSVPVRSPHPVHSVAHPSGHTDGHTGDHRKIACVASVVSHTSRHTAHDLRTTLLPRLRSAVTEMERELHRTPPPEPGPPPSNLALWTGASKQRLGRDFIESLARGLTVLTAFGEDRPELTLTEVAQATGLARATARRALITYEHLDLVTTPSPRTFT
;
A
#
# COMPACT_ATOMS: atom_id res chain seq x y z
N MET A 1 22.15 -42.65 45.50
CA MET A 1 22.24 -44.09 45.84
C MET A 1 20.93 -44.51 46.48
N PRO A 2 20.57 -45.80 46.47
CA PRO A 2 20.32 -46.70 45.35
C PRO A 2 18.77 -46.85 45.15
N ALA A 3 18.14 -47.80 44.45
CA ALA A 3 18.60 -49.09 43.93
C ALA A 3 17.84 -49.57 42.67
N LYS A 4 18.52 -50.41 41.88
CA LYS A 4 17.95 -51.44 40.98
C LYS A 4 17.70 -52.72 41.81
N PRO A 5 16.83 -53.67 41.41
CA PRO A 5 17.16 -54.72 40.42
C PRO A 5 15.89 -55.06 39.57
N THR A 6 15.53 -56.23 38.97
CA THR A 6 16.09 -57.53 38.47
C THR A 6 14.98 -58.13 37.57
N ASN A 7 15.16 -59.05 36.62
CA ASN A 7 16.20 -59.35 35.60
C ASN A 7 15.60 -60.43 34.64
N ASP A 8 16.43 -61.12 33.84
CA ASP A 8 16.21 -62.49 33.29
C ASP A 8 15.13 -62.74 32.21
N ALA A 9 15.26 -63.74 31.30
CA ALA A 9 16.43 -64.49 30.80
C ALA A 9 16.08 -65.32 29.51
N HIS A 10 17.09 -66.00 28.97
CA HIS A 10 17.13 -66.92 27.81
C HIS A 10 17.16 -66.27 26.41
N GLU A 11 18.10 -66.56 25.51
CA GLU A 11 18.68 -67.84 25.02
C GLU A 11 17.72 -68.62 24.09
N GLY A 12 18.15 -69.14 22.93
CA GLY A 12 19.48 -69.07 22.31
C GLY A 12 19.58 -69.91 21.02
N ALA A 13 20.80 -70.35 20.69
CA ALA A 13 21.18 -71.26 19.60
C ALA A 13 21.18 -70.76 18.13
N THR A 14 22.30 -71.04 17.47
CA THR A 14 22.56 -71.06 16.01
C THR A 14 23.01 -72.51 15.66
N PRO A 15 23.66 -72.88 14.52
CA PRO A 15 23.96 -72.21 13.24
C PRO A 15 23.74 -73.10 11.97
N ARG A 16 24.33 -72.71 10.83
CA ARG A 16 24.65 -73.50 9.59
C ARG A 16 23.52 -73.80 8.59
N ALA A 17 23.78 -73.98 7.28
CA ALA A 17 24.91 -73.56 6.42
C ALA A 17 24.57 -73.80 4.91
N ASP A 18 25.30 -73.12 4.02
CA ASP A 18 25.63 -73.42 2.59
C ASP A 18 24.55 -73.88 1.57
N GLY A 19 24.61 -73.37 0.32
CA GLY A 19 23.66 -73.80 -0.73
C GLY A 19 23.68 -73.05 -2.08
N THR A 20 24.82 -73.04 -2.77
CA THR A 20 25.07 -72.57 -4.16
C THR A 20 23.91 -72.58 -5.19
N GLY A 21 23.82 -71.51 -6.02
CA GLY A 21 23.96 -71.70 -7.48
C GLY A 21 22.94 -71.06 -8.47
N ALA A 22 23.47 -70.73 -9.66
CA ALA A 22 22.80 -70.51 -10.96
C ALA A 22 22.01 -69.22 -11.27
N ALA A 23 22.08 -68.82 -12.56
CA ALA A 23 21.41 -67.73 -13.28
C ALA A 23 21.56 -68.02 -14.81
N PRO A 24 21.03 -67.23 -15.77
CA PRO A 24 19.95 -66.22 -15.76
C PRO A 24 18.73 -66.71 -16.61
N PRO A 25 17.82 -65.84 -17.14
CA PRO A 25 18.07 -65.01 -18.33
C PRO A 25 17.56 -63.55 -18.19
N ALA A 26 17.45 -62.79 -19.29
CA ALA A 26 17.43 -61.32 -19.30
C ALA A 26 16.14 -60.65 -19.87
N ASP A 27 16.13 -59.30 -19.79
CA ASP A 27 15.27 -58.29 -20.44
C ASP A 27 13.79 -58.16 -20.01
N GLY A 28 13.32 -56.92 -19.76
CA GLY A 28 11.91 -56.67 -19.38
C GLY A 28 11.36 -55.24 -19.19
N LYS A 29 12.18 -54.23 -18.80
CA LYS A 29 11.80 -52.83 -18.48
C LYS A 29 10.96 -52.60 -17.20
N GLY A 30 11.30 -51.53 -16.45
CA GLY A 30 10.46 -50.97 -15.36
C GLY A 30 11.23 -50.08 -14.38
N ALA A 31 10.81 -48.82 -14.22
CA ALA A 31 11.27 -47.88 -13.18
C ALA A 31 10.35 -47.96 -11.93
N PRO A 32 10.67 -47.39 -10.74
CA PRO A 32 11.63 -46.32 -10.45
C PRO A 32 12.56 -46.58 -9.23
N ALA A 33 13.28 -45.53 -8.79
CA ALA A 33 14.07 -45.50 -7.55
C ALA A 33 13.84 -44.19 -6.77
N ASP A 34 14.08 -44.22 -5.45
CA ASP A 34 13.67 -43.21 -4.46
C ASP A 34 14.30 -41.81 -4.56
N ALA A 35 13.51 -40.81 -4.12
CA ALA A 35 14.02 -39.68 -3.34
C ALA A 35 12.94 -39.19 -2.36
N LYS A 36 13.31 -38.96 -1.09
CA LYS A 36 12.47 -38.26 -0.10
C LYS A 36 12.92 -36.80 -0.02
N GLU A 37 12.03 -35.86 -0.29
CA GLU A 37 12.24 -34.44 0.06
C GLU A 37 11.12 -33.93 0.98
N SER A 38 11.50 -33.07 1.92
CA SER A 38 10.57 -32.34 2.79
C SER A 38 10.33 -30.94 2.19
N PRO A 39 9.10 -30.42 2.20
CA PRO A 39 8.80 -29.16 1.52
C PRO A 39 9.43 -27.95 2.24
N THR A 40 10.48 -27.39 1.65
CA THR A 40 11.07 -26.11 2.04
C THR A 40 10.10 -24.97 1.73
N VAL A 41 9.66 -24.24 2.76
CA VAL A 41 8.78 -23.07 2.60
C VAL A 41 9.56 -21.94 1.92
N GLY A 42 9.34 -21.78 0.61
CA GLY A 42 9.95 -20.73 -0.20
C GLY A 42 9.50 -19.33 0.24
N LYS A 43 10.47 -18.47 0.54
CA LYS A 43 10.23 -17.04 0.80
C LYS A 43 10.17 -16.30 -0.52
N GLY A 44 9.06 -15.59 -0.77
CA GLY A 44 8.98 -14.54 -1.78
C GLY A 44 8.68 -13.21 -1.09
N SER A 45 9.59 -12.24 -1.19
CA SER A 45 9.22 -10.84 -0.96
C SER A 45 8.29 -10.38 -2.09
N PRO A 46 7.34 -9.45 -1.84
CA PRO A 46 6.49 -8.91 -2.90
C PRO A 46 7.36 -8.26 -3.99
N ALA A 47 7.13 -8.66 -5.23
CA ALA A 47 7.98 -8.26 -6.35
C ALA A 47 7.58 -6.87 -6.86
N VAL A 48 8.36 -5.85 -6.51
CA VAL A 48 8.34 -4.56 -7.25
C VAL A 48 8.56 -4.86 -8.74
N GLY A 49 7.77 -4.21 -9.60
CA GLY A 49 7.74 -4.48 -11.04
C GLY A 49 9.13 -4.50 -11.68
N LYS A 50 9.38 -5.48 -12.56
CA LYS A 50 10.71 -5.76 -13.14
C LYS A 50 11.18 -4.77 -14.22
N THR A 51 10.71 -3.53 -14.17
CA THR A 51 11.28 -2.41 -14.92
C THR A 51 12.50 -1.92 -14.14
N GLY A 52 13.70 -2.16 -14.68
CA GLY A 52 14.95 -1.76 -14.03
C GLY A 52 14.98 -0.25 -13.75
N ALA A 53 15.35 0.13 -12.52
CA ALA A 53 15.29 1.52 -12.07
C ALA A 53 15.97 2.49 -13.04
N PRO A 54 15.36 3.65 -13.38
CA PRO A 54 15.90 4.58 -14.37
C PRO A 54 17.37 4.95 -14.10
N ALA A 55 18.16 5.13 -15.16
CA ALA A 55 19.59 5.44 -15.02
C ALA A 55 19.86 6.75 -14.24
N GLU A 56 18.89 7.67 -14.19
CA GLU A 56 18.93 8.89 -13.40
C GLU A 56 18.54 8.69 -11.92
N ALA A 57 17.95 7.56 -11.53
CA ALA A 57 17.36 7.38 -10.21
C ALA A 57 18.40 7.46 -9.07
N VAL A 58 17.91 7.81 -7.89
CA VAL A 58 18.70 7.98 -6.66
C VAL A 58 18.62 6.68 -5.87
N THR A 59 19.52 5.72 -6.18
CA THR A 59 19.53 4.38 -5.55
C THR A 59 19.46 4.40 -4.01
N PRO A 60 20.11 5.34 -3.28
CA PRO A 60 19.98 5.39 -1.83
C PRO A 60 18.59 5.85 -1.33
N LEU A 61 17.83 6.60 -2.14
CA LEU A 61 16.45 6.99 -1.85
C LEU A 61 15.51 5.79 -2.01
N ILE A 62 15.64 5.03 -3.12
CA ILE A 62 14.96 3.73 -3.32
C ILE A 62 15.16 2.83 -2.10
N ARG A 63 16.41 2.65 -1.66
CA ARG A 63 16.74 1.80 -0.51
C ARG A 63 16.23 2.33 0.82
N GLY A 64 16.22 3.65 1.01
CA GLY A 64 15.66 4.27 2.21
C GLY A 64 14.14 4.09 2.33
N ILE A 65 13.43 4.22 1.21
CA ILE A 65 11.98 3.97 1.15
C ILE A 65 11.67 2.48 1.33
N GLY A 66 12.51 1.59 0.79
CA GLY A 66 12.44 0.16 1.12
C GLY A 66 12.57 -0.11 2.62
N VAL A 67 13.57 0.45 3.30
CA VAL A 67 13.73 0.33 4.77
C VAL A 67 12.52 0.89 5.54
N LEU A 68 11.93 2.01 5.09
CA LEU A 68 10.73 2.57 5.71
C LEU A 68 9.48 1.69 5.50
N ARG A 69 9.32 1.08 4.32
CA ARG A 69 8.25 0.10 4.04
C ARG A 69 8.40 -1.13 4.94
N GLU A 70 9.57 -1.77 4.96
CA GLU A 70 9.81 -2.95 5.84
C GLU A 70 9.58 -2.65 7.34
N LEU A 71 9.90 -1.43 7.81
CA LEU A 71 9.57 -1.01 9.18
C LEU A 71 8.05 -0.84 9.38
N THR A 72 7.33 -0.35 8.37
CA THR A 72 5.88 -0.15 8.43
C THR A 72 5.13 -1.48 8.46
N GLU A 73 5.55 -2.47 7.65
CA GLU A 73 4.95 -3.82 7.64
C GLU A 73 5.27 -4.65 8.91
N ALA A 74 6.16 -4.15 9.76
CA ALA A 74 6.60 -4.79 11.01
C ALA A 74 6.18 -3.97 12.25
N ASP A 75 4.98 -3.40 12.22
CA ASP A 75 4.38 -2.58 13.29
C ASP A 75 5.32 -1.47 13.83
N GLY A 76 6.15 -0.93 12.93
CA GLY A 76 7.08 0.15 13.21
C GLY A 76 8.39 -0.25 13.90
N THR A 77 8.71 -1.53 14.09
CA THR A 77 9.95 -1.95 14.79
C THR A 77 10.65 -3.16 14.15
N LEU A 78 11.92 -3.00 13.75
CA LEU A 78 12.78 -4.12 13.33
C LEU A 78 14.21 -4.02 13.86
N SER A 79 14.80 -5.18 14.19
CA SER A 79 16.25 -5.28 14.35
C SER A 79 16.97 -4.95 13.05
N LEU A 80 18.17 -4.35 13.13
CA LEU A 80 18.99 -4.05 11.95
C LEU A 80 19.27 -5.31 11.11
N SER A 81 19.42 -6.48 11.74
CA SER A 81 19.58 -7.76 11.05
C SER A 81 18.28 -8.47 10.65
N ALA A 82 17.12 -7.92 10.99
CA ALA A 82 15.88 -8.21 10.27
C ALA A 82 15.80 -7.35 9.00
N LEU A 83 16.12 -6.05 9.07
CA LEU A 83 16.18 -5.17 7.91
C LEU A 83 17.14 -5.66 6.82
N GLU A 84 18.32 -6.16 7.18
CA GLU A 84 19.26 -6.82 6.23
C GLU A 84 18.60 -8.00 5.49
N ARG A 85 17.85 -8.85 6.21
CA ARG A 85 17.21 -10.06 5.66
C ARG A 85 15.96 -9.77 4.85
N ALA A 86 15.24 -8.70 5.17
CA ALA A 86 14.01 -8.30 4.49
C ALA A 86 14.32 -7.52 3.20
N THR A 87 15.14 -6.47 3.31
CA THR A 87 15.54 -5.62 2.17
C THR A 87 16.58 -6.26 1.24
N GLY A 88 17.26 -7.33 1.66
CA GLY A 88 18.41 -7.92 0.96
C GLY A 88 19.66 -7.01 0.91
N LEU A 89 19.67 -5.91 1.68
CA LEU A 89 20.78 -4.95 1.67
C LEU A 89 21.92 -5.38 2.60
N ALA A 90 23.14 -5.23 2.11
CA ALA A 90 24.35 -5.47 2.91
C ALA A 90 24.38 -4.57 4.16
N ARG A 91 24.86 -5.11 5.29
CA ARG A 91 24.93 -4.48 6.61
C ARG A 91 25.24 -2.98 6.61
N SER A 92 26.39 -2.62 6.03
CA SER A 92 26.89 -1.24 5.96
C SER A 92 26.03 -0.29 5.12
N THR A 93 25.10 -0.81 4.31
CA THR A 93 24.06 0.00 3.64
C THR A 93 22.89 0.25 4.59
N VAL A 94 22.43 -0.78 5.32
CA VAL A 94 21.35 -0.65 6.31
C VAL A 94 21.75 0.35 7.41
N ASP A 95 22.92 0.16 8.05
CA ASP A 95 23.40 1.04 9.13
C ASP A 95 23.47 2.52 8.71
N ARG A 96 23.91 2.79 7.47
CA ARG A 96 24.03 4.16 6.94
C ARG A 96 22.68 4.76 6.55
N ILE A 97 21.72 3.94 6.10
CA ILE A 97 20.34 4.38 5.85
C ILE A 97 19.67 4.71 7.19
N THR A 98 19.72 3.81 8.17
CA THR A 98 19.05 4.01 9.46
C THR A 98 19.70 5.13 10.27
N ALA A 99 21.02 5.31 10.22
CA ALA A 99 21.69 6.49 10.79
C ALA A 99 21.29 7.80 10.09
N THR A 100 21.03 7.77 8.78
CA THR A 100 20.53 8.94 8.02
C THR A 100 19.09 9.27 8.40
N LEU A 101 18.21 8.26 8.49
CA LEU A 101 16.83 8.41 8.93
C LEU A 101 16.73 8.85 10.40
N ALA A 102 17.64 8.37 11.27
CA ALA A 102 17.74 8.79 12.66
C ALA A 102 18.22 10.25 12.78
N ARG A 103 19.14 10.69 11.91
CA ARG A 103 19.54 12.10 11.80
C ARG A 103 18.39 13.00 11.31
N MET A 104 17.40 12.45 10.60
CA MET A 104 16.14 13.13 10.25
C MET A 104 15.05 13.01 11.33
N GLU A 105 15.29 12.22 12.38
CA GLU A 105 14.30 11.89 13.42
C GLU A 105 13.06 11.14 12.89
N TYR A 106 13.20 10.44 11.75
CA TYR A 106 12.17 9.55 11.17
C TYR A 106 12.22 8.12 11.73
N VAL A 107 13.37 7.74 12.29
CA VAL A 107 13.52 6.53 13.12
C VAL A 107 14.32 6.85 14.38
N ARG A 108 14.21 5.99 15.40
CA ARG A 108 15.06 5.96 16.59
C ARG A 108 15.83 4.64 16.61
N LEU A 109 17.13 4.71 16.91
CA LEU A 109 17.96 3.53 17.15
C LEU A 109 17.93 3.20 18.65
N ASP A 110 17.70 1.94 18.99
CA ASP A 110 17.69 1.43 20.37
C ASP A 110 18.56 0.16 20.44
N GLY A 111 19.84 0.35 20.74
CA GLY A 111 20.86 -0.72 20.69
C GLY A 111 21.04 -1.31 19.30
N ARG A 112 20.30 -2.40 19.01
CA ARG A 112 20.30 -3.11 17.71
C ARG A 112 19.01 -2.94 16.91
N ASP A 113 17.99 -2.34 17.53
CA ASP A 113 16.62 -2.27 17.05
C ASP A 113 16.30 -0.86 16.54
N VAL A 114 15.43 -0.78 15.52
CA VAL A 114 15.07 0.45 14.81
C VAL A 114 13.57 0.63 14.93
N HIS A 115 13.15 1.76 15.47
CA HIS A 115 11.75 2.11 15.65
C HIS A 115 11.37 3.30 14.76
N LEU A 116 10.19 3.28 14.15
CA LEU A 116 9.61 4.47 13.56
C LEU A 116 9.33 5.54 14.64
N THR A 117 9.37 6.81 14.27
CA THR A 117 9.09 7.94 15.16
C THR A 117 8.05 8.90 14.56
N PRO A 118 7.25 9.60 15.40
CA PRO A 118 6.09 10.38 14.92
C PRO A 118 6.39 11.42 13.84
N ARG A 119 7.62 11.95 13.80
CA ARG A 119 8.03 12.93 12.78
C ARG A 119 7.94 12.39 11.35
N LEU A 120 8.08 11.08 11.13
CA LEU A 120 7.89 10.47 9.80
C LEU A 120 6.51 10.78 9.19
N MET A 121 5.50 11.05 10.03
CA MET A 121 4.18 11.47 9.58
C MET A 121 4.20 12.80 8.81
N GLU A 122 5.25 13.62 8.89
CA GLU A 122 5.38 14.85 8.09
C GLU A 122 5.35 14.57 6.57
N LEU A 123 5.77 13.36 6.14
CA LEU A 123 5.67 12.92 4.74
C LEU A 123 4.22 12.61 4.33
N GLY A 124 3.46 11.93 5.18
CA GLY A 124 2.04 11.64 4.93
C GLY A 124 1.16 12.88 5.04
N ASN A 125 1.49 13.77 5.97
CA ASN A 125 0.80 15.05 6.15
C ASN A 125 0.97 15.96 4.92
N ALA A 126 2.13 15.98 4.27
CA ALA A 126 2.33 16.74 3.03
C ALA A 126 1.30 16.36 1.95
N TYR A 127 1.09 15.05 1.75
CA TYR A 127 0.05 14.52 0.86
C TYR A 127 -1.38 14.84 1.33
N LEU A 128 -1.71 14.57 2.60
CA LEU A 128 -3.06 14.79 3.13
C LEU A 128 -3.46 16.27 3.13
N SER A 129 -2.50 17.18 3.36
CA SER A 129 -2.68 18.62 3.21
C SER A 129 -2.88 19.01 1.74
N ALA A 130 -2.00 18.57 0.84
CA ALA A 130 -2.11 18.85 -0.60
C ALA A 130 -3.45 18.37 -1.20
N LEU A 131 -3.95 17.22 -0.76
CA LEU A 131 -5.23 16.66 -1.17
C LEU A 131 -6.43 17.49 -0.68
N ARG A 132 -6.31 18.20 0.46
CA ARG A 132 -7.34 19.01 1.15
C ARG A 132 -8.62 18.29 1.59
N LEU A 133 -9.04 17.22 0.93
CA LEU A 133 -10.26 16.45 1.24
C LEU A 133 -10.38 16.03 2.73
N PRO A 134 -9.31 15.63 3.44
CA PRO A 134 -9.40 15.34 4.87
C PRO A 134 -9.82 16.56 5.70
N ALA A 135 -9.29 17.75 5.39
CA ALA A 135 -9.62 18.99 6.09
C ALA A 135 -11.05 19.47 5.80
N LEU A 136 -11.53 19.29 4.56
CA LEU A 136 -12.84 19.77 4.12
C LEU A 136 -13.99 18.82 4.47
N LEU A 137 -13.74 17.50 4.50
CA LEU A 137 -14.80 16.48 4.54
C LEU A 137 -14.84 15.65 5.83
N SER A 138 -13.79 15.62 6.65
CA SER A 138 -13.74 14.83 7.90
C SER A 138 -14.92 15.10 8.82
N ALA A 139 -15.16 16.36 9.20
CA ALA A 139 -16.27 16.74 10.09
C ALA A 139 -17.66 16.30 9.59
N ARG A 140 -17.84 16.14 8.26
CA ARG A 140 -19.09 15.62 7.66
C ARG A 140 -19.17 14.09 7.72
N ALA A 141 -18.04 13.41 7.61
CA ALA A 141 -17.94 11.96 7.77
C ALA A 141 -18.04 11.53 9.24
N ASP A 142 -17.41 12.26 10.17
CA ASP A 142 -17.55 12.08 11.62
C ASP A 142 -19.00 12.26 12.06
N ALA A 143 -19.66 13.36 11.65
CA ALA A 143 -21.07 13.61 11.98
C ALA A 143 -22.02 12.54 11.40
N LEU A 144 -21.72 12.00 10.21
CA LEU A 144 -22.48 10.87 9.65
C LEU A 144 -22.26 9.57 10.45
N ALA A 145 -21.05 9.34 10.95
CA ALA A 145 -20.76 8.19 11.79
C ALA A 145 -21.49 8.27 13.14
N ASP A 146 -21.57 9.46 13.75
CA ASP A 146 -22.33 9.68 14.98
C ASP A 146 -23.85 9.63 14.78
N GLU A 147 -24.36 10.08 13.64
CA GLU A 147 -25.80 9.99 13.32
C GLU A 147 -26.26 8.54 13.11
N LEU A 148 -25.44 7.72 12.43
CA LEU A 148 -25.77 6.34 12.10
C LEU A 148 -25.34 5.33 13.18
N ASP A 149 -24.42 5.73 14.07
CA ASP A 149 -23.64 4.85 14.96
C ASP A 149 -23.01 3.64 14.20
N GLU A 150 -22.55 3.95 12.99
CA GLU A 150 -21.89 3.05 12.04
C GLU A 150 -20.57 3.66 11.57
N SER A 151 -19.64 2.84 11.09
CA SER A 151 -18.33 3.35 10.69
C SER A 151 -18.39 4.04 9.33
N VAL A 152 -17.88 5.27 9.24
CA VAL A 152 -17.77 6.03 7.98
C VAL A 152 -16.30 6.17 7.58
N SER A 153 -16.00 6.06 6.29
CA SER A 153 -14.65 6.30 5.77
C SER A 153 -14.66 7.04 4.43
N LEU A 154 -13.55 7.74 4.18
CA LEU A 154 -13.25 8.35 2.88
C LEU A 154 -11.99 7.68 2.31
N ALA A 155 -12.08 7.22 1.07
CA ALA A 155 -10.97 6.59 0.35
C ALA A 155 -10.68 7.30 -0.97
N VAL A 156 -9.46 7.15 -1.48
CA VAL A 156 -9.00 7.60 -2.81
C VAL A 156 -8.46 6.41 -3.62
N ALA A 157 -8.36 6.56 -4.94
CA ALA A 157 -7.67 5.60 -5.80
C ALA A 157 -6.16 5.58 -5.51
N ASP A 158 -5.55 4.40 -5.58
CA ASP A 158 -4.09 4.23 -5.58
C ASP A 158 -3.76 3.07 -6.54
N ARG A 159 -3.72 3.39 -7.84
CA ARG A 159 -3.69 2.44 -8.98
C ARG A 159 -4.82 1.40 -8.88
N ASP A 160 -4.42 0.15 -8.64
CA ASP A 160 -5.25 -1.05 -8.59
C ASP A 160 -5.76 -1.36 -7.16
N GLY A 161 -5.52 -0.44 -6.23
CA GLY A 161 -6.03 -0.42 -4.86
C GLY A 161 -6.76 0.87 -4.50
N ILE A 162 -7.22 0.92 -3.25
CA ILE A 162 -7.79 2.12 -2.61
C ILE A 162 -7.05 2.41 -1.32
N ARG A 163 -6.85 3.70 -1.00
CA ARG A 163 -6.19 4.13 0.24
C ARG A 163 -7.12 5.00 1.08
N PHE A 164 -7.21 4.74 2.38
CA PHE A 164 -8.05 5.55 3.28
C PHE A 164 -7.39 6.89 3.63
N ILE A 165 -8.15 7.98 3.51
CA ILE A 165 -7.73 9.34 3.86
C ILE A 165 -8.43 9.87 5.12
N HIS A 166 -9.54 9.26 5.52
CA HIS A 166 -10.25 9.52 6.78
C HIS A 166 -11.04 8.26 7.21
N GLN A 167 -11.14 8.02 8.52
CA GLN A 167 -11.83 6.87 9.15
C GLN A 167 -12.48 7.32 10.46
N ALA A 168 -13.81 7.36 10.50
CA ALA A 168 -14.62 7.58 11.69
C ALA A 168 -15.23 6.24 12.15
N THR A 169 -14.56 5.56 13.09
CA THR A 169 -14.98 4.21 13.51
C THR A 169 -16.03 4.23 14.61
N ARG A 170 -17.06 3.39 14.48
CA ARG A 170 -18.13 3.16 15.47
C ARG A 170 -18.44 1.65 15.54
N ARG A 171 -18.81 1.15 16.72
CA ARG A 171 -19.29 -0.23 17.01
C ARG A 171 -18.50 -1.40 16.35
N ARG A 172 -17.16 -1.30 16.29
CA ARG A 172 -16.26 -2.25 15.58
C ARG A 172 -15.69 -3.44 16.39
N ALA A 173 -16.27 -3.82 17.52
CA ALA A 173 -15.74 -4.90 18.37
C ALA A 173 -15.73 -6.33 17.75
N MET A 174 -16.14 -6.49 16.49
CA MET A 174 -16.33 -7.79 15.82
C MET A 174 -15.77 -7.85 14.39
N SER A 175 -14.95 -6.88 13.95
CA SER A 175 -14.40 -6.84 12.58
C SER A 175 -13.09 -6.06 12.52
N LEU A 176 -12.30 -6.23 11.45
CA LEU A 176 -11.10 -5.41 11.18
C LEU A 176 -11.45 -3.91 11.20
N SER A 177 -10.48 -3.08 11.60
CA SER A 177 -10.53 -1.62 11.50
C SER A 177 -9.30 -1.10 10.76
N PHE A 178 -9.53 -0.48 9.61
CA PHE A 178 -8.46 0.15 8.83
C PHE A 178 -8.14 1.55 9.36
N ARG A 179 -6.91 1.97 9.14
CA ARG A 179 -6.32 3.25 9.53
C ARG A 179 -6.28 4.20 8.33
N ILE A 180 -6.07 5.49 8.59
CA ILE A 180 -5.64 6.43 7.53
C ILE A 180 -4.28 5.95 7.00
N GLY A 181 -4.16 5.86 5.68
CA GLY A 181 -2.97 5.37 4.99
C GLY A 181 -2.98 3.88 4.64
N ASP A 182 -3.87 3.05 5.20
CA ASP A 182 -3.97 1.63 4.82
C ASP A 182 -4.44 1.48 3.36
N LEU A 183 -3.80 0.54 2.62
CA LEU A 183 -4.05 0.23 1.22
C LEU A 183 -4.79 -1.12 1.09
N LEU A 184 -5.89 -1.15 0.35
CA LEU A 184 -6.73 -2.33 0.13
C LEU A 184 -6.83 -2.61 -1.40
N PRO A 185 -6.88 -3.88 -1.85
CA PRO A 185 -6.97 -4.20 -3.28
C PRO A 185 -8.38 -3.87 -3.80
N ALA A 186 -8.47 -3.16 -4.94
CA ALA A 186 -9.71 -2.54 -5.39
C ALA A 186 -10.86 -3.55 -5.51
N GLU A 187 -10.61 -4.73 -6.07
CA GLU A 187 -11.65 -5.72 -6.32
C GLU A 187 -12.32 -6.27 -5.05
N ARG A 188 -11.66 -6.22 -3.90
CA ARG A 188 -12.19 -6.71 -2.61
C ARG A 188 -12.89 -5.63 -1.79
N THR A 189 -13.31 -4.52 -2.40
CA THR A 189 -13.90 -3.38 -1.69
C THR A 189 -15.13 -2.82 -2.40
N ALA A 190 -15.93 -2.00 -1.71
CA ALA A 190 -17.01 -1.21 -2.32
C ALA A 190 -16.51 0.03 -3.10
N PRO A 191 -15.46 0.78 -2.68
CA PRO A 191 -14.94 1.89 -3.48
C PRO A 191 -14.20 1.50 -4.76
N GLY A 192 -13.54 0.34 -4.81
CA GLY A 192 -12.75 -0.08 -5.97
C GLY A 192 -13.50 -0.07 -7.29
N PRO A 193 -14.70 -0.69 -7.40
CA PRO A 193 -15.52 -0.62 -8.61
C PRO A 193 -15.94 0.79 -9.02
N LEU A 194 -16.03 1.75 -8.08
CA LEU A 194 -16.32 3.15 -8.40
C LEU A 194 -15.12 3.87 -9.00
N PHE A 195 -13.91 3.63 -8.50
CA PHE A 195 -12.69 4.16 -9.14
C PHE A 195 -12.42 3.49 -10.49
N ALA A 196 -12.72 2.20 -10.63
CA ALA A 196 -12.56 1.46 -11.87
C ALA A 196 -13.46 1.96 -13.03
N THR A 197 -14.49 2.77 -12.76
CA THR A 197 -15.25 3.45 -13.83
C THR A 197 -14.45 4.55 -14.53
N GLU A 198 -13.37 5.04 -13.91
CA GLU A 198 -12.44 6.04 -14.49
C GLU A 198 -11.08 5.42 -14.91
N TRP A 199 -10.92 4.09 -14.83
CA TRP A 199 -9.69 3.41 -15.24
C TRP A 199 -9.52 3.34 -16.75
N THR A 200 -8.34 3.69 -17.24
CA THR A 200 -7.97 3.50 -18.65
C THR A 200 -7.51 2.07 -18.92
N ALA A 201 -7.30 1.72 -20.20
CA ALA A 201 -6.75 0.43 -20.59
C ALA A 201 -5.40 0.10 -19.90
N THR A 202 -4.59 1.12 -19.58
CA THR A 202 -3.33 0.97 -18.84
C THR A 202 -3.56 0.61 -17.37
N ASP A 203 -4.51 1.27 -16.70
CA ASP A 203 -4.83 1.00 -15.30
C ASP A 203 -5.43 -0.41 -15.14
N TRP A 204 -6.32 -0.82 -16.07
CA TRP A 204 -6.81 -2.19 -16.18
C TRP A 204 -5.71 -3.23 -16.43
N GLN A 205 -4.65 -2.88 -17.17
CA GLN A 205 -3.53 -3.78 -17.38
C GLN A 205 -2.66 -3.90 -16.12
N HIS A 206 -2.35 -2.79 -15.43
CA HIS A 206 -1.63 -2.82 -14.16
C HIS A 206 -2.35 -3.68 -13.11
N TRP A 207 -3.67 -3.59 -13.02
CA TRP A 207 -4.46 -4.47 -12.15
C TRP A 207 -4.31 -5.94 -12.53
N ARG A 208 -4.42 -6.32 -13.81
CA ARG A 208 -4.19 -7.71 -14.26
C ARG A 208 -2.76 -8.20 -13.95
N ASP A 209 -1.76 -7.35 -14.17
CA ASP A 209 -0.36 -7.67 -13.90
C ASP A 209 -0.12 -7.87 -12.39
N ARG A 210 -0.79 -7.10 -11.52
CA ARG A 210 -0.81 -7.36 -10.06
C ARG A 210 -1.53 -8.67 -9.74
N ARG A 211 -2.73 -8.91 -10.26
CA ARG A 211 -3.50 -10.15 -10.00
C ARG A 211 -2.70 -11.41 -10.38
N ALA A 212 -1.91 -11.35 -11.46
CA ALA A 212 -1.02 -12.42 -11.90
C ALA A 212 0.26 -12.58 -11.06
N SER A 213 0.83 -11.47 -10.53
CA SER A 213 2.11 -11.49 -9.80
C SER A 213 1.97 -11.62 -8.28
N ASP A 214 0.85 -11.17 -7.70
CA ASP A 214 0.46 -11.37 -6.31
C ASP A 214 -0.97 -11.97 -6.19
N PRO A 215 -1.13 -13.26 -6.53
CA PRO A 215 -2.42 -13.95 -6.51
C PRO A 215 -3.00 -14.19 -5.11
N ARG A 216 -2.35 -13.70 -4.03
CA ARG A 216 -2.87 -13.85 -2.65
C ARG A 216 -3.03 -12.52 -1.92
N ASP A 217 -2.91 -11.39 -2.62
CA ASP A 217 -2.98 -10.04 -2.07
C ASP A 217 -1.95 -9.80 -0.92
N LEU A 218 -0.78 -10.45 -0.98
CA LEU A 218 0.28 -10.38 0.05
C LEU A 218 0.94 -8.99 0.16
N SER A 219 0.86 -8.18 -0.88
CA SER A 219 1.25 -6.78 -0.92
C SER A 219 0.26 -5.86 -0.19
N PHE A 220 -0.94 -6.34 0.14
CA PHE A 220 -1.98 -5.61 0.86
C PHE A 220 -2.06 -6.11 2.30
N THR A 221 -1.03 -5.83 3.10
CA THR A 221 -0.87 -6.30 4.49
C THR A 221 -2.00 -5.90 5.44
N ALA A 222 -2.77 -4.86 5.10
CA ALA A 222 -3.95 -4.42 5.83
C ALA A 222 -5.18 -5.35 5.69
N VAL A 223 -5.15 -6.38 4.82
CA VAL A 223 -6.25 -7.33 4.62
C VAL A 223 -5.82 -8.78 4.83
N PRO A 224 -6.73 -9.70 5.20
CA PRO A 224 -6.43 -11.12 5.21
C PRO A 224 -6.02 -11.61 3.81
N PRO A 225 -4.90 -12.35 3.64
CA PRO A 225 -4.49 -12.90 2.35
C PRO A 225 -5.58 -13.77 1.72
N ARG A 226 -5.71 -13.72 0.39
CA ARG A 226 -6.71 -14.49 -0.34
C ARG A 226 -6.46 -15.99 -0.14
N LYS A 227 -7.47 -16.73 0.34
CA LYS A 227 -7.38 -18.17 0.67
C LYS A 227 -7.16 -19.06 -0.56
N TYR A 228 -7.64 -18.58 -1.72
CA TYR A 228 -7.49 -19.20 -3.04
C TYR A 228 -6.91 -18.14 -3.99
N GLY A 229 -6.26 -18.56 -5.08
CA GLY A 229 -5.80 -17.63 -6.11
C GLY A 229 -6.98 -17.00 -6.89
N PRO A 230 -6.72 -16.01 -7.76
CA PRO A 230 -7.71 -15.49 -8.70
C PRO A 230 -8.31 -16.63 -9.51
N GLY A 231 -9.64 -16.72 -9.54
CA GLY A 231 -10.35 -17.38 -10.63
C GLY A 231 -10.69 -16.35 -11.70
N GLU A 232 -10.80 -16.77 -12.96
CA GLU A 232 -11.30 -15.90 -14.05
C GLU A 232 -12.64 -15.25 -13.67
N ARG A 233 -13.51 -16.01 -12.98
CA ARG A 233 -14.78 -15.52 -12.41
C ARG A 233 -14.66 -14.43 -11.35
N ASP A 234 -13.57 -14.36 -10.58
CA ASP A 234 -13.35 -13.26 -9.62
C ASP A 234 -13.07 -11.95 -10.37
N ASP A 235 -12.34 -12.06 -11.47
CA ASP A 235 -11.90 -10.94 -12.29
C ASP A 235 -13.05 -10.46 -13.19
N GLU A 236 -13.82 -11.37 -13.79
CA GLU A 236 -15.10 -11.10 -14.46
C GLU A 236 -16.10 -10.41 -13.50
N ALA A 237 -16.23 -10.89 -12.26
CA ALA A 237 -17.12 -10.30 -11.27
C ALA A 237 -16.71 -8.88 -10.85
N PHE A 238 -15.41 -8.54 -10.91
CA PHE A 238 -14.96 -7.16 -10.69
C PHE A 238 -15.30 -6.24 -11.85
N VAL A 239 -15.17 -6.70 -13.10
CA VAL A 239 -15.62 -5.95 -14.28
C VAL A 239 -17.14 -5.71 -14.22
N ALA A 240 -17.94 -6.75 -13.98
CA ALA A 240 -19.39 -6.63 -13.86
C ALA A 240 -19.81 -5.66 -12.74
N ARG A 241 -19.17 -5.74 -11.55
CA ARG A 241 -19.41 -4.78 -10.46
C ARG A 241 -19.01 -3.34 -10.81
N THR A 242 -18.07 -3.14 -11.73
CA THR A 242 -17.67 -1.82 -12.22
C THR A 242 -18.70 -1.25 -13.19
N GLU A 243 -19.23 -2.08 -14.11
CA GLU A 243 -20.34 -1.70 -14.99
C GLU A 243 -21.61 -1.36 -14.19
N GLU A 244 -21.94 -2.19 -13.18
CA GLU A 244 -23.01 -1.89 -12.23
C GLU A 244 -22.76 -0.57 -11.47
N ALA A 245 -21.54 -0.33 -10.98
CA ALA A 245 -21.20 0.88 -10.24
C ALA A 245 -21.33 2.16 -11.10
N ALA A 246 -20.94 2.08 -12.37
CA ALA A 246 -21.11 3.16 -13.35
C ALA A 246 -22.60 3.50 -13.58
N ALA A 247 -23.44 2.48 -13.77
CA ALA A 247 -24.88 2.67 -13.98
C ALA A 247 -25.63 3.15 -12.71
N ASN A 248 -25.20 2.70 -11.53
CA ASN A 248 -25.89 2.96 -10.27
C ASN A 248 -25.44 4.25 -9.55
N GLY A 249 -24.19 4.68 -9.75
CA GLY A 249 -23.57 5.75 -8.97
C GLY A 249 -23.37 5.40 -7.49
N TRP A 250 -23.36 4.11 -7.15
CA TRP A 250 -22.99 3.54 -5.85
C TRP A 250 -22.48 2.11 -6.07
N ALA A 251 -21.74 1.59 -5.09
CA ALA A 251 -21.23 0.22 -5.11
C ALA A 251 -21.30 -0.41 -3.71
N LEU A 252 -21.09 -1.73 -3.66
CA LEU A 252 -21.36 -2.55 -2.48
C LEU A 252 -20.28 -3.63 -2.28
N ASP A 253 -20.07 -3.96 -1.02
CA ASP A 253 -19.20 -5.01 -0.50
C ASP A 253 -20.05 -5.94 0.39
N ASP A 254 -20.15 -7.20 -0.03
CA ASP A 254 -20.70 -8.29 0.77
C ASP A 254 -19.55 -9.24 1.11
N GLN A 255 -18.85 -8.95 2.20
CA GLN A 255 -17.87 -9.83 2.83
C GLN A 255 -16.63 -10.14 1.98
N LEU A 256 -16.22 -9.20 1.12
CA LEU A 256 -15.11 -9.35 0.17
C LEU A 256 -13.72 -9.24 0.83
N ILE A 257 -13.62 -8.51 1.94
CA ILE A 257 -12.42 -8.51 2.79
C ILE A 257 -12.42 -9.73 3.72
N GLU A 258 -13.46 -9.85 4.53
CA GLU A 258 -13.63 -10.92 5.53
C GLU A 258 -15.13 -11.25 5.75
N PRO A 259 -15.46 -12.48 6.20
CA PRO A 259 -16.81 -12.81 6.64
C PRO A 259 -17.31 -11.85 7.73
N GLY A 260 -18.57 -11.43 7.63
CA GLY A 260 -19.19 -10.47 8.54
C GLY A 260 -19.08 -9.00 8.11
N LEU A 261 -18.01 -8.57 7.43
CA LEU A 261 -17.87 -7.16 7.02
C LEU A 261 -18.77 -6.83 5.82
N VAL A 262 -19.50 -5.71 5.88
CA VAL A 262 -20.34 -5.23 4.76
C VAL A 262 -20.20 -3.72 4.59
N ALA A 263 -20.21 -3.23 3.35
CA ALA A 263 -20.11 -1.80 3.07
C ALA A 263 -20.97 -1.35 1.87
N VAL A 264 -21.39 -0.08 1.91
CA VAL A 264 -22.01 0.63 0.79
C VAL A 264 -21.28 1.95 0.56
N SER A 265 -20.97 2.25 -0.70
CA SER A 265 -20.10 3.35 -1.10
C SER A 265 -20.71 4.23 -2.18
N VAL A 266 -20.44 5.53 -2.12
CA VAL A 266 -20.91 6.55 -3.07
C VAL A 266 -19.75 7.51 -3.40
N PRO A 267 -19.50 7.82 -4.69
CA PRO A 267 -18.42 8.71 -5.09
C PRO A 267 -18.75 10.17 -4.80
N VAL A 268 -17.80 10.89 -4.21
CA VAL A 268 -17.82 12.36 -4.04
C VAL A 268 -17.08 12.96 -5.22
N ARG A 269 -17.78 13.71 -6.09
CA ARG A 269 -17.18 14.32 -7.29
C ARG A 269 -16.68 15.73 -7.04
N SER A 270 -15.60 16.10 -7.72
CA SER A 270 -15.06 17.45 -7.64
C SER A 270 -15.87 18.46 -8.47
N PRO A 271 -16.06 19.70 -8.00
CA PRO A 271 -16.67 20.78 -8.79
C PRO A 271 -15.78 21.29 -9.93
N HIS A 272 -14.49 20.97 -9.87
CA HIS A 272 -13.46 21.33 -10.85
C HIS A 272 -12.83 20.02 -11.38
N PRO A 273 -12.15 20.02 -12.54
CA PRO A 273 -11.24 18.91 -12.84
C PRO A 273 -10.30 18.71 -11.63
N VAL A 274 -10.26 17.50 -11.07
CA VAL A 274 -9.38 17.21 -9.93
C VAL A 274 -7.95 17.45 -10.37
N HIS A 275 -7.27 18.44 -9.76
CA HIS A 275 -5.82 18.59 -9.88
C HIS A 275 -5.18 17.30 -9.39
N SER A 276 -4.55 16.59 -10.32
CA SER A 276 -4.64 15.12 -10.34
C SER A 276 -3.87 14.46 -9.20
N VAL A 277 -4.63 14.02 -8.20
CA VAL A 277 -4.20 13.00 -7.24
C VAL A 277 -4.57 11.63 -7.81
N ALA A 278 -3.57 11.00 -8.43
CA ALA A 278 -3.56 9.61 -8.91
C ALA A 278 -4.66 9.18 -9.94
N HIS A 279 -4.43 9.49 -11.22
CA HIS A 279 -4.26 8.43 -12.23
C HIS A 279 -3.23 8.90 -13.29
N PRO A 280 -2.25 8.07 -13.69
CA PRO A 280 -1.13 8.48 -14.54
C PRO A 280 -1.47 8.59 -16.04
N SER A 281 -2.72 8.30 -16.40
CA SER A 281 -3.20 7.99 -17.74
C SER A 281 -3.97 9.19 -18.35
N GLY A 282 -3.25 10.29 -18.57
CA GLY A 282 -3.81 11.54 -19.08
C GLY A 282 -4.29 11.47 -20.54
N HIS A 283 -5.51 11.00 -20.78
CA HIS A 283 -6.29 11.25 -22.00
C HIS A 283 -7.73 11.65 -21.67
N THR A 284 -8.21 12.73 -22.28
CA THR A 284 -9.61 13.15 -22.24
C THR A 284 -10.31 12.66 -23.51
N ASP A 285 -10.67 11.38 -23.54
CA ASP A 285 -11.48 10.84 -24.63
C ASP A 285 -12.88 11.49 -24.64
N GLY A 286 -13.35 11.85 -25.84
CA GLY A 286 -14.43 12.81 -26.05
C GLY A 286 -15.85 12.30 -25.78
N HIS A 287 -16.11 11.73 -24.61
CA HIS A 287 -17.46 11.31 -24.21
C HIS A 287 -18.25 12.46 -23.58
N THR A 288 -19.28 12.92 -24.29
CA THR A 288 -20.13 14.06 -23.92
C THR A 288 -21.12 13.72 -22.79
N GLY A 289 -20.71 13.93 -21.54
CA GLY A 289 -21.57 13.96 -20.34
C GLY A 289 -20.96 14.79 -19.20
N ASP A 290 -21.75 15.20 -18.20
CA ASP A 290 -21.31 15.96 -17.00
C ASP A 290 -20.57 15.04 -15.99
N HIS A 291 -19.59 14.29 -16.49
CA HIS A 291 -18.80 13.31 -15.73
C HIS A 291 -17.64 14.02 -15.03
N ARG A 292 -17.97 14.73 -13.95
CA ARG A 292 -16.98 15.27 -13.02
C ARG A 292 -16.21 14.13 -12.35
N LYS A 293 -14.88 14.23 -12.34
CA LYS A 293 -13.99 13.23 -11.73
C LYS A 293 -14.33 12.97 -10.27
N ILE A 294 -14.22 11.70 -9.86
CA ILE A 294 -14.26 11.28 -8.46
C ILE A 294 -13.06 11.90 -7.72
N ALA A 295 -13.33 12.65 -6.64
CA ALA A 295 -12.30 13.19 -5.76
C ALA A 295 -11.95 12.21 -4.64
N CYS A 296 -12.97 11.58 -4.06
CA CYS A 296 -12.86 10.46 -3.13
C CYS A 296 -14.16 9.65 -3.14
N VAL A 297 -14.19 8.51 -2.47
CA VAL A 297 -15.41 7.72 -2.26
C VAL A 297 -15.73 7.68 -0.78
N ALA A 298 -16.95 8.09 -0.43
CA ALA A 298 -17.48 7.98 0.93
C ALA A 298 -18.16 6.62 1.11
N SER A 299 -17.92 5.96 2.25
CA SER A 299 -18.42 4.61 2.53
C SER A 299 -19.02 4.54 3.93
N VAL A 300 -20.15 3.86 4.06
CA VAL A 300 -20.68 3.39 5.36
C VAL A 300 -20.38 1.89 5.46
N VAL A 301 -19.80 1.47 6.58
CA VAL A 301 -19.31 0.12 6.83
C VAL A 301 -19.92 -0.42 8.12
N SER A 302 -20.57 -1.57 8.02
CA SER A 302 -21.30 -2.26 9.09
C SER A 302 -20.89 -3.74 9.17
N HIS A 303 -21.64 -4.53 9.93
CA HIS A 303 -21.44 -5.96 10.14
C HIS A 303 -22.74 -6.75 9.95
N THR A 304 -22.67 -7.99 9.45
CA THR A 304 -23.85 -8.83 9.15
C THR A 304 -24.75 -9.15 10.33
N SER A 305 -24.28 -8.97 11.57
CA SER A 305 -25.12 -9.06 12.78
C SER A 305 -26.07 -7.87 12.98
N ARG A 306 -25.97 -6.82 12.15
CA ARG A 306 -26.86 -5.66 12.12
C ARG A 306 -27.58 -5.54 10.78
N HIS A 307 -26.82 -5.57 9.69
CA HIS A 307 -27.33 -5.37 8.33
C HIS A 307 -26.74 -6.42 7.38
N THR A 308 -27.58 -7.09 6.59
CA THR A 308 -27.09 -7.77 5.37
C THR A 308 -26.63 -6.70 4.37
N ALA A 309 -25.77 -7.01 3.41
CA ALA A 309 -25.32 -6.01 2.44
C ALA A 309 -26.50 -5.41 1.63
N HIS A 310 -27.52 -6.21 1.31
CA HIS A 310 -28.77 -5.74 0.69
C HIS A 310 -29.50 -4.71 1.57
N ASP A 311 -29.66 -5.02 2.85
CA ASP A 311 -30.34 -4.16 3.83
C ASP A 311 -29.55 -2.88 4.11
N LEU A 312 -28.24 -2.98 4.31
CA LEU A 312 -27.32 -1.84 4.46
C LEU A 312 -27.52 -0.82 3.33
N ARG A 313 -27.62 -1.32 2.09
CA ARG A 313 -27.92 -0.53 0.90
C ARG A 313 -29.34 0.06 0.95
N THR A 314 -30.39 -0.72 1.22
CA THR A 314 -31.77 -0.15 1.23
C THR A 314 -31.98 0.88 2.33
N THR A 315 -31.30 0.70 3.46
CA THR A 315 -31.53 1.46 4.70
C THR A 315 -30.62 2.69 4.80
N LEU A 316 -29.32 2.59 4.45
CA LEU A 316 -28.34 3.68 4.66
C LEU A 316 -27.91 4.43 3.38
N LEU A 317 -28.05 3.83 2.18
CA LEU A 317 -27.69 4.52 0.92
C LEU A 317 -28.39 5.88 0.70
N PRO A 318 -29.69 6.06 1.04
CA PRO A 318 -30.34 7.37 0.88
C PRO A 318 -29.67 8.47 1.74
N ARG A 319 -29.30 8.14 2.98
CA ARG A 319 -28.65 9.09 3.90
C ARG A 319 -27.20 9.38 3.49
N LEU A 320 -26.46 8.36 3.05
CA LEU A 320 -25.11 8.50 2.48
C LEU A 320 -25.12 9.37 1.22
N ARG A 321 -26.08 9.20 0.30
CA ARG A 321 -26.25 10.07 -0.88
C ARG A 321 -26.49 11.54 -0.49
N SER A 322 -27.26 11.80 0.56
CA SER A 322 -27.43 13.17 1.09
C SER A 322 -26.12 13.72 1.65
N ALA A 323 -25.37 12.93 2.43
CA ALA A 323 -24.07 13.33 2.97
C ALA A 323 -23.05 13.65 1.86
N VAL A 324 -22.97 12.83 0.83
CA VAL A 324 -22.12 13.08 -0.37
C VAL A 324 -22.55 14.37 -1.07
N THR A 325 -23.85 14.60 -1.26
CA THR A 325 -24.36 15.85 -1.85
C THR A 325 -23.95 17.09 -1.04
N GLU A 326 -23.82 16.97 0.28
CA GLU A 326 -23.29 18.03 1.14
C GLU A 326 -21.75 18.16 1.07
N MET A 327 -21.02 17.05 0.95
CA MET A 327 -19.57 17.06 0.72
C MET A 327 -19.23 17.74 -0.61
N GLU A 328 -19.92 17.42 -1.70
CA GLU A 328 -19.75 18.05 -3.01
C GLU A 328 -20.06 19.56 -2.98
N ARG A 329 -21.07 19.98 -2.19
CA ARG A 329 -21.37 21.40 -1.93
C ARG A 329 -20.28 22.12 -1.15
N GLU A 330 -19.61 21.44 -0.22
CA GLU A 330 -18.47 22.00 0.53
C GLU A 330 -17.29 22.23 -0.40
N LEU A 331 -16.93 21.23 -1.21
CA LEU A 331 -15.89 21.35 -2.23
C LEU A 331 -16.20 22.49 -3.22
N HIS A 332 -17.45 22.67 -3.63
CA HIS A 332 -17.86 23.74 -4.55
C HIS A 332 -17.87 25.16 -3.96
N ARG A 333 -17.94 25.28 -2.63
CA ARG A 333 -17.90 26.57 -1.92
C ARG A 333 -16.50 26.96 -1.45
N THR A 334 -15.63 25.98 -1.26
CA THR A 334 -14.25 26.20 -0.82
C THR A 334 -13.44 26.81 -1.97
N PRO A 335 -12.78 27.96 -1.78
CA PRO A 335 -11.90 28.52 -2.80
C PRO A 335 -10.66 27.62 -3.02
N PRO A 336 -10.00 27.72 -4.19
CA PRO A 336 -8.64 27.20 -4.34
C PRO A 336 -7.74 27.80 -3.25
N PRO A 337 -6.74 27.06 -2.74
CA PRO A 337 -5.90 27.56 -1.68
C PRO A 337 -5.03 28.72 -2.21
N GLU A 338 -4.87 29.78 -1.43
CA GLU A 338 -3.98 30.88 -1.81
C GLU A 338 -2.52 30.46 -1.55
N PRO A 339 -1.64 30.44 -2.57
CA PRO A 339 -0.28 29.96 -2.40
C PRO A 339 0.49 30.83 -1.40
N GLY A 340 0.67 30.30 -0.19
CA GLY A 340 1.52 30.90 0.84
C GLY A 340 2.94 31.12 0.34
N PRO A 341 3.72 32.01 1.00
CA PRO A 341 5.07 32.33 0.57
C PRO A 341 5.87 31.04 0.41
N PRO A 342 6.50 30.80 -0.76
CA PRO A 342 7.16 29.52 -1.00
C PRO A 342 8.23 29.32 0.07
N PRO A 343 8.28 28.13 0.72
CA PRO A 343 9.40 27.83 1.59
C PRO A 343 10.69 27.94 0.78
N SER A 344 11.81 28.03 1.48
CA SER A 344 13.11 27.96 0.84
C SER A 344 14.04 27.12 1.69
N ASN A 345 15.07 26.58 1.06
CA ASN A 345 16.22 26.01 1.76
C ASN A 345 15.91 24.78 2.64
N LEU A 346 14.76 24.11 2.44
CA LEU A 346 14.33 22.96 3.28
C LEU A 346 15.40 21.88 3.41
N ALA A 347 16.24 21.67 2.40
CA ALA A 347 17.30 20.66 2.38
C ALA A 347 18.71 21.18 2.72
N LEU A 348 18.93 22.46 3.01
CA LEU A 348 20.29 23.01 3.26
C LEU A 348 20.96 22.39 4.51
N TRP A 349 20.19 21.96 5.51
CA TRP A 349 20.70 21.32 6.73
C TRP A 349 21.50 20.02 6.43
N THR A 350 21.29 19.43 5.25
CA THR A 350 21.97 18.19 4.84
C THR A 350 23.47 18.38 4.67
N GLY A 351 23.93 19.53 4.16
CA GLY A 351 25.36 19.81 3.94
C GLY A 351 26.17 19.87 5.25
N ALA A 352 25.68 20.62 6.24
CA ALA A 352 26.30 20.68 7.57
C ALA A 352 26.28 19.31 8.29
N SER A 353 25.26 18.49 8.02
CA SER A 353 25.19 17.12 8.54
C SER A 353 26.16 16.18 7.83
N LYS A 354 26.37 16.36 6.51
CA LYS A 354 27.34 15.61 5.72
C LYS A 354 28.79 15.90 6.13
N GLN A 355 29.11 17.17 6.41
CA GLN A 355 30.42 17.57 6.95
C GLN A 355 30.70 16.90 8.30
N ARG A 356 29.72 16.86 9.20
CA ARG A 356 29.87 16.32 10.56
C ARG A 356 29.90 14.78 10.63
N LEU A 357 29.06 14.12 9.85
CA LEU A 357 28.85 12.66 9.89
C LEU A 357 29.59 11.92 8.77
N GLY A 358 30.31 12.63 7.90
CA GLY A 358 31.26 12.06 6.94
C GLY A 358 30.67 10.95 6.06
N ARG A 359 31.13 9.71 6.27
CA ARG A 359 30.72 8.54 5.47
C ARG A 359 29.31 8.07 5.81
N ASP A 360 28.89 8.22 7.06
CA ASP A 360 27.72 7.51 7.61
C ASP A 360 26.39 8.17 7.24
N PHE A 361 26.41 9.48 6.97
CA PHE A 361 25.26 10.22 6.45
C PHE A 361 25.16 10.14 4.91
N ILE A 362 24.01 9.65 4.43
CA ILE A 362 23.64 9.53 3.02
C ILE A 362 22.84 10.78 2.62
N GLU A 363 23.57 11.83 2.25
CA GLU A 363 22.99 13.12 1.90
C GLU A 363 21.95 13.06 0.76
N SER A 364 22.12 12.17 -0.24
CA SER A 364 21.14 12.01 -1.33
C SER A 364 19.82 11.37 -0.90
N LEU A 365 19.81 10.54 0.16
CA LEU A 365 18.58 10.03 0.77
C LEU A 365 17.87 11.16 1.53
N ALA A 366 18.60 11.90 2.38
CA ALA A 366 18.02 12.99 3.16
C ALA A 366 17.46 14.12 2.28
N ARG A 367 18.23 14.57 1.27
CA ARG A 367 17.75 15.55 0.27
C ARG A 367 16.56 15.03 -0.52
N GLY A 368 16.54 13.73 -0.83
CA GLY A 368 15.43 13.06 -1.50
C GLY A 368 14.14 13.13 -0.68
N LEU A 369 14.15 12.66 0.56
CA LEU A 369 12.97 12.69 1.44
C LEU A 369 12.47 14.13 1.70
N THR A 370 13.38 15.10 1.76
CA THR A 370 13.06 16.54 1.88
C THR A 370 12.37 17.13 0.62
N VAL A 371 12.30 16.42 -0.51
CA VAL A 371 11.49 16.85 -1.67
C VAL A 371 10.01 16.61 -1.44
N LEU A 372 9.60 15.57 -0.71
CA LEU A 372 8.18 15.34 -0.40
C LEU A 372 7.62 16.42 0.54
N THR A 373 8.42 16.89 1.50
CA THR A 373 8.04 18.01 2.38
C THR A 373 8.05 19.38 1.68
N ALA A 374 8.31 19.43 0.36
CA ALA A 374 8.06 20.61 -0.45
C ALA A 374 6.57 20.74 -0.82
N PHE A 375 5.78 19.66 -0.84
CA PHE A 375 4.35 19.70 -1.16
C PHE A 375 3.49 20.04 0.08
N GLY A 376 2.24 20.46 -0.10
CA GLY A 376 1.32 20.80 0.98
C GLY A 376 0.04 21.49 0.50
N GLU A 377 -0.81 21.97 1.41
CA GLU A 377 -2.16 22.48 1.09
C GLU A 377 -2.20 23.52 -0.03
N ASP A 378 -1.40 24.58 0.07
CA ASP A 378 -1.39 25.64 -0.96
C ASP A 378 -0.50 25.33 -2.17
N ARG A 379 0.17 24.18 -2.14
CA ARG A 379 1.19 23.75 -3.10
C ARG A 379 1.03 22.25 -3.43
N PRO A 380 -0.13 21.84 -3.99
CA PRO A 380 -0.38 20.45 -4.37
C PRO A 380 0.32 20.09 -5.68
N GLU A 381 0.27 20.97 -6.69
CA GLU A 381 1.13 20.87 -7.87
C GLU A 381 2.37 21.75 -7.68
N LEU A 382 3.56 21.24 -8.05
CA LEU A 382 4.79 22.05 -8.13
C LEU A 382 5.56 21.76 -9.42
N THR A 383 6.12 22.79 -10.05
CA THR A 383 7.09 22.57 -11.13
C THR A 383 8.46 22.20 -10.57
N LEU A 384 9.31 21.61 -11.43
CA LEU A 384 10.73 21.38 -11.14
C LEU A 384 11.49 22.67 -10.73
N THR A 385 10.98 23.85 -11.06
CA THR A 385 11.56 25.13 -10.61
C THR A 385 11.22 25.40 -9.14
N GLU A 386 9.94 25.28 -8.77
CA GLU A 386 9.50 25.53 -7.40
C GLU A 386 10.00 24.46 -6.43
N VAL A 387 10.05 23.18 -6.82
CA VAL A 387 10.67 22.13 -5.99
C VAL A 387 12.15 22.43 -5.70
N ALA A 388 12.90 22.92 -6.70
CA ALA A 388 14.30 23.30 -6.53
C ALA A 388 14.45 24.52 -5.60
N GLN A 389 13.59 25.53 -5.74
CA GLN A 389 13.56 26.73 -4.88
C GLN A 389 13.16 26.38 -3.44
N ALA A 390 12.09 25.60 -3.25
CA ALA A 390 11.58 25.14 -1.97
C ALA A 390 12.64 24.38 -1.17
N THR A 391 13.32 23.44 -1.82
CA THR A 391 14.34 22.62 -1.17
C THR A 391 15.71 23.31 -1.06
N GLY A 392 15.98 24.36 -1.85
CA GLY A 392 17.31 24.93 -2.01
C GLY A 392 18.29 24.00 -2.74
N LEU A 393 17.77 23.07 -3.56
CA LEU A 393 18.57 22.09 -4.30
C LEU A 393 18.87 22.56 -5.73
N ALA A 394 20.03 22.15 -6.25
CA ALA A 394 20.30 22.28 -7.67
C ALA A 394 19.22 21.55 -8.50
N ARG A 395 18.74 22.18 -9.59
CA ARG A 395 17.64 21.67 -10.42
C ARG A 395 17.83 20.20 -10.86
N ALA A 396 19.05 19.80 -11.20
CA ALA A 396 19.37 18.42 -11.56
C ALA A 396 19.22 17.44 -10.38
N THR A 397 19.51 17.85 -9.15
CA THR A 397 19.29 17.03 -7.95
C THR A 397 17.80 16.87 -7.66
N ALA A 398 17.02 17.96 -7.75
CA ALA A 398 15.56 17.91 -7.61
C ALA A 398 14.91 17.00 -8.67
N ARG A 399 15.30 17.14 -9.96
CA ARG A 399 14.78 16.29 -11.04
C ARG A 399 15.04 14.81 -10.80
N ARG A 400 16.26 14.45 -10.38
CA ARG A 400 16.62 13.06 -10.10
C ARG A 400 15.83 12.48 -8.91
N ALA A 401 15.52 13.28 -7.89
CA ALA A 401 14.65 12.86 -6.80
C ALA A 401 13.21 12.62 -7.31
N LEU A 402 12.65 13.54 -8.09
CA LEU A 402 11.29 13.41 -8.67
C LEU A 402 11.16 12.18 -9.60
N ILE A 403 12.12 11.96 -10.51
CA ILE A 403 12.18 10.72 -11.34
C ILE A 403 12.26 9.46 -10.48
N THR A 404 12.91 9.55 -9.31
CA THR A 404 12.97 8.42 -8.37
C THR A 404 11.62 8.19 -7.69
N TYR A 405 10.86 9.24 -7.39
CA TYR A 405 9.52 9.11 -6.82
C TYR A 405 8.46 8.66 -7.84
N GLU A 406 8.58 9.09 -9.08
CA GLU A 406 7.78 8.62 -10.22
C GLU A 406 8.00 7.11 -10.43
N HIS A 407 9.26 6.64 -10.43
CA HIS A 407 9.58 5.21 -10.48
C HIS A 407 9.20 4.43 -9.19
N LEU A 408 9.16 5.09 -8.03
CA LEU A 408 8.73 4.47 -6.76
C LEU A 408 7.24 4.61 -6.48
N ASP A 409 6.48 5.11 -7.45
CA ASP A 409 5.04 5.21 -7.44
C ASP A 409 4.45 6.18 -6.38
N LEU A 410 5.25 7.18 -5.98
CA LEU A 410 4.96 8.14 -4.89
C LEU A 410 4.75 9.60 -5.33
N VAL A 411 5.04 9.94 -6.58
CA VAL A 411 4.78 11.24 -7.22
C VAL A 411 4.34 10.97 -8.65
N THR A 412 3.41 11.75 -9.18
CA THR A 412 2.94 11.68 -10.57
C THR A 412 3.22 12.97 -11.35
N THR A 413 3.21 12.88 -12.67
CA THR A 413 3.48 14.01 -13.59
C THR A 413 2.19 14.34 -14.37
N PRO A 414 1.21 15.05 -13.77
CA PRO A 414 -0.11 15.27 -14.37
C PRO A 414 -0.09 16.26 -15.55
N SER A 415 0.95 17.09 -15.65
CA SER A 415 1.27 17.88 -16.83
C SER A 415 2.76 17.77 -17.12
N PRO A 416 3.25 17.99 -18.35
CA PRO A 416 4.68 17.86 -18.71
C PRO A 416 5.62 18.89 -18.03
N ARG A 417 5.15 19.63 -17.02
CA ARG A 417 5.92 20.62 -16.24
C ARG A 417 5.64 20.61 -14.74
N THR A 418 4.56 20.00 -14.27
CA THR A 418 4.17 19.91 -12.84
C THR A 418 4.22 18.48 -12.32
N PHE A 419 4.40 18.36 -11.02
CA PHE A 419 4.41 17.11 -10.25
C PHE A 419 3.37 17.20 -9.12
N THR A 420 2.77 16.08 -8.75
CA THR A 420 1.82 15.90 -7.62
C THR A 420 2.13 14.66 -6.80
#